data_AF-A0A1L8MBI1-F1
#
_entry.id   AF-A0A1L8MBI1-F1
#
_cell.length_a   1.000
_cell.length_b   1.000
_cell.length_c   1.000
_cell.angle_alpha   90.00
_cell.angle_beta   90.00
_cell.angle_gamma   90.00
#
_symmetry.space_group_name_H-M   'P 1'
#
loop_
_entity.id
_entity.type
_entity.pdbx_description
1 polymer ?
#
loop_
_entity_poly.entity_id
_entity_poly.type
_entity_poly.pdbx_seq_one_letter_code
_entity_poly.pdbx_strand_id
1 'polypeptide(L)'
;MSFVLKQLADVGSANPIVARLSLQFSSILDFYQLDDEFKKAICGILHDDIQKRLISCDKIATEIVSEIETAITALQESGLKTQSAGRVIEFPHILNLEVRLASYLYNAKSCLRDALKIYNKFFGSTFTEARFDNAICWAKKEFGENDPIVKFLKKDHDLWIHKVVKMRNAAEHPGGHSGHLHIKNFEVDTTSTPPLIHEPLWYLNDEQPTPIRGDLHVFVNNILELTEDIVLSALSKQEKPESGSILEIPEVQRREEAPIRFRIGLEQEFESNN
;
A
#
# COMPACT_ATOMS: atom_id res chain seq x y z
N MET A 1 41.48 -10.38 -7.04
CA MET A 1 40.31 -9.53 -7.36
C MET A 1 39.51 -9.38 -6.08
N SER A 2 39.24 -8.14 -5.66
CA SER A 2 38.46 -7.82 -4.46
C SER A 2 37.06 -7.38 -4.87
N PHE A 3 36.05 -8.05 -4.33
CA PHE A 3 34.65 -7.63 -4.49
C PHE A 3 34.31 -6.66 -3.35
N VAL A 4 33.68 -5.52 -3.71
CA VAL A 4 33.17 -4.56 -2.73
C VAL A 4 31.66 -4.76 -2.63
N LEU A 5 31.22 -5.32 -1.50
CA LEU A 5 29.81 -5.43 -1.16
C LEU A 5 29.37 -4.15 -0.46
N LYS A 6 28.32 -3.50 -0.97
CA LYS A 6 27.68 -2.34 -0.35
C LYS A 6 26.22 -2.68 -0.08
N GLN A 7 25.77 -2.41 1.15
CA GLN A 7 24.35 -2.49 1.47
C GLN A 7 23.63 -1.30 0.84
N LEU A 8 22.65 -1.57 -0.02
CA LEU A 8 21.84 -0.55 -0.72
C LEU A 8 20.47 -0.33 -0.07
N ALA A 9 20.00 -1.31 0.70
CA ALA A 9 18.74 -1.26 1.43
C ALA A 9 18.84 -2.02 2.77
N ASP A 10 18.03 -1.62 3.73
CA ASP A 10 17.86 -2.24 5.04
C ASP A 10 16.78 -3.33 5.07
N VAL A 11 16.09 -3.54 3.94
CA VAL A 11 15.09 -4.60 3.75
C VAL A 11 15.55 -5.60 2.69
N GLY A 12 15.34 -6.89 2.97
CA GLY A 12 15.70 -8.02 2.09
C GLY A 12 14.48 -8.81 1.62
N SER A 13 14.72 -10.04 1.13
CA SER A 13 13.67 -10.92 0.59
C SER A 13 12.60 -11.33 1.61
N ALA A 14 12.89 -11.27 2.91
CA ALA A 14 11.91 -11.55 3.95
C ALA A 14 10.82 -10.46 4.03
N ASN A 15 11.07 -9.25 3.52
CA ASN A 15 10.03 -8.22 3.44
C ASN A 15 9.04 -8.56 2.30
N PRO A 16 7.72 -8.65 2.57
CA PRO A 16 6.73 -9.01 1.56
C PRO A 16 6.72 -8.10 0.33
N ILE A 17 6.97 -6.80 0.49
CA ILE A 17 7.02 -5.85 -0.62
C ILE A 17 8.15 -6.23 -1.59
N VAL A 18 9.32 -6.59 -1.06
CA VAL A 18 10.47 -7.01 -1.87
C VAL A 18 10.22 -8.37 -2.53
N ALA A 19 9.75 -9.36 -1.77
CA ALA A 19 9.48 -10.69 -2.29
C ALA A 19 8.45 -10.65 -3.42
N ARG A 20 7.34 -9.94 -3.22
CA ARG A 20 6.19 -9.93 -4.13
C ARG A 20 6.39 -9.03 -5.35
N LEU A 21 7.09 -7.91 -5.21
CA LEU A 21 7.32 -7.00 -6.35
C LEU A 21 8.58 -7.34 -7.16
N SER A 22 9.62 -7.92 -6.55
CA SER A 22 10.85 -8.29 -7.25
C SER A 22 10.94 -9.79 -7.56
N LEU A 23 11.00 -10.64 -6.53
CA LEU A 23 11.32 -12.06 -6.72
C LEU A 23 10.21 -12.79 -7.48
N GLN A 24 8.97 -12.63 -7.03
CA GLN A 24 7.78 -13.22 -7.62
C GLN A 24 7.61 -12.81 -9.08
N PHE A 25 7.61 -11.51 -9.39
CA PHE A 25 7.35 -11.06 -10.75
C PHE A 25 8.50 -11.29 -11.71
N SER A 26 9.75 -11.34 -11.25
CA SER A 26 10.83 -11.83 -12.11
C SER A 26 10.53 -13.23 -12.64
N SER A 27 10.15 -14.15 -11.75
CA SER A 27 9.82 -15.53 -12.14
C SER A 27 8.54 -15.64 -12.97
N ILE A 28 7.52 -14.85 -12.66
CA ILE A 28 6.26 -14.85 -13.43
C ILE A 28 6.47 -14.26 -14.82
N LEU A 29 7.20 -13.16 -14.96
CA LEU A 29 7.45 -12.55 -16.27
C LEU A 29 8.30 -13.44 -17.16
N ASP A 30 9.27 -14.18 -16.59
CA ASP A 30 10.08 -15.15 -17.32
C ASP A 30 9.27 -16.31 -17.90
N PHE A 31 8.14 -16.62 -17.29
CA PHE A 31 7.23 -17.62 -17.81
C PHE A 31 6.54 -17.17 -19.11
N TYR A 32 6.27 -15.88 -19.31
CA TYR A 32 5.65 -15.38 -20.53
C TYR A 32 6.67 -15.13 -21.65
N GLN A 33 6.23 -15.27 -22.90
CA GLN A 33 7.04 -14.99 -24.10
C GLN A 33 7.13 -13.48 -24.38
N LEU A 34 7.60 -12.72 -23.40
CA LEU A 34 7.84 -11.27 -23.50
C LEU A 34 9.30 -11.01 -23.87
N ASP A 35 9.55 -9.93 -24.60
CA ASP A 35 10.91 -9.46 -24.89
C ASP A 35 11.64 -9.04 -23.59
N ASP A 36 12.95 -9.23 -23.56
CA ASP A 36 13.79 -8.93 -22.39
C ASP A 36 13.77 -7.43 -22.04
N GLU A 37 13.70 -6.55 -23.03
CA GLU A 37 13.59 -5.10 -22.78
C GLU A 37 12.25 -4.76 -22.12
N PHE A 38 11.16 -5.41 -22.53
CA PHE A 38 9.83 -5.30 -21.96
C PHE A 38 9.81 -5.80 -20.52
N LYS A 39 10.34 -7.01 -20.26
CA LYS A 39 10.47 -7.57 -18.90
C LYS A 39 11.24 -6.63 -18.00
N LYS A 40 12.40 -6.13 -18.46
CA LYS A 40 13.22 -5.17 -17.72
C LYS A 40 12.49 -3.86 -17.43
N ALA A 41 11.68 -3.36 -18.37
CA ALA A 41 10.89 -2.16 -18.16
C ALA A 41 9.80 -2.37 -17.09
N ILE A 42 9.10 -3.50 -17.09
CA ILE A 42 8.13 -3.84 -16.04
C ILE A 42 8.83 -4.00 -14.69
N CYS A 43 9.92 -4.76 -14.63
CA CYS A 43 10.73 -4.89 -13.42
C CYS A 43 11.24 -3.55 -12.91
N GLY A 44 11.61 -2.63 -13.80
CA GLY A 44 11.99 -1.25 -13.44
C GLY A 44 10.83 -0.49 -12.78
N ILE A 45 9.62 -0.57 -13.31
CA ILE A 45 8.44 0.05 -12.67
C ILE A 45 8.19 -0.56 -11.29
N LEU A 46 8.22 -1.89 -11.18
CA LEU A 46 7.96 -2.59 -9.92
C LEU A 46 9.04 -2.28 -8.87
N HIS A 47 10.31 -2.40 -9.22
CA HIS A 47 11.43 -2.26 -8.29
C HIS A 47 11.85 -0.80 -8.03
N ASP A 48 12.01 0.01 -9.09
CA ASP A 48 12.56 1.36 -8.97
C ASP A 48 11.51 2.40 -8.59
N ASP A 49 10.29 2.29 -9.14
CA ASP A 49 9.24 3.29 -8.93
C ASP A 49 8.36 2.93 -7.73
N ILE A 50 7.83 1.70 -7.68
CA ILE A 50 6.80 1.31 -6.70
C ILE A 50 7.43 0.80 -5.41
N GLN A 51 8.31 -0.21 -5.48
CA GLN A 51 8.85 -0.90 -4.31
C GLN A 51 9.52 0.06 -3.32
N LYS A 52 10.39 0.97 -3.80
CA LYS A 52 11.11 1.93 -2.96
C LYS A 52 10.16 2.83 -2.18
N ARG A 53 9.14 3.37 -2.86
CA ARG A 53 8.14 4.26 -2.24
C ARG A 53 7.23 3.50 -1.27
N LEU A 54 6.84 2.27 -1.61
CA LEU A 54 6.00 1.45 -0.75
C LEU A 54 6.75 1.01 0.51
N ILE A 55 8.06 0.70 0.41
CA ILE A 55 8.94 0.50 1.58
C ILE A 55 9.00 1.77 2.44
N SER A 56 9.07 2.97 1.84
CA SER A 56 9.01 4.21 2.62
C SER A 56 7.67 4.37 3.34
N CYS A 57 6.54 4.03 2.71
CA CYS A 57 5.24 4.00 3.38
C CYS A 57 5.23 3.02 4.55
N ASP A 58 5.72 1.79 4.34
CA ASP A 58 5.75 0.73 5.35
C ASP A 58 6.60 1.09 6.57
N LYS A 59 7.76 1.74 6.37
CA LYS A 59 8.59 2.26 7.46
C LYS A 59 7.87 3.34 8.26
N ILE A 60 7.31 4.34 7.59
CA ILE A 60 6.56 5.41 8.27
C ILE A 60 5.37 4.83 9.03
N ALA A 61 4.66 3.87 8.44
CA ALA A 61 3.55 3.16 9.09
C ALA A 61 4.02 2.44 10.35
N THR A 62 5.04 1.59 10.22
CA THR A 62 5.58 0.78 11.33
C THR A 62 6.03 1.65 12.49
N GLU A 63 6.77 2.73 12.22
CA GLU A 63 7.24 3.64 13.27
C GLU A 63 6.07 4.36 13.97
N ILE A 64 5.13 4.95 13.22
CA ILE A 64 3.97 5.64 13.82
C ILE A 64 3.13 4.66 14.65
N VAL A 65 2.85 3.48 14.11
CA VAL A 65 2.05 2.44 14.78
C VAL A 65 2.73 1.99 16.06
N SER A 66 4.04 1.72 16.02
CA SER A 66 4.82 1.32 17.19
C SER A 66 4.84 2.40 18.27
N GLU A 67 4.98 3.68 17.89
CA GLU A 67 4.93 4.80 18.83
C GLU A 67 3.53 4.94 19.47
N ILE A 68 2.45 4.75 18.70
CA ILE A 68 1.06 4.74 19.20
C ILE A 68 0.87 3.59 20.19
N GLU A 69 1.29 2.38 19.84
CA GLU A 69 1.15 1.20 20.70
C GLU A 69 1.96 1.32 22.00
N THR A 70 3.18 1.86 21.90
CA THR A 70 4.01 2.15 23.08
C THR A 70 3.31 3.15 24.00
N ALA A 71 2.73 4.21 23.44
CA ALA A 71 1.99 5.21 24.21
C ALA A 71 0.73 4.62 24.87
N ILE A 72 -0.05 3.81 24.14
CA ILE A 72 -1.24 3.14 24.68
C ILE A 72 -0.85 2.17 25.80
N THR A 73 0.20 1.37 25.61
CA THR A 73 0.68 0.41 26.61
C THR A 73 1.12 1.13 27.87
N ALA A 74 1.92 2.20 27.74
CA ALA A 74 2.37 3.00 28.88
C ALA A 74 1.19 3.62 29.65
N LEU A 75 0.15 4.08 28.95
CA LEU A 75 -1.07 4.61 29.57
C LEU A 75 -1.89 3.52 30.29
N GLN A 76 -1.96 2.31 29.75
CA GLN A 76 -2.65 1.18 30.37
C GLN A 76 -1.94 0.70 31.63
N GLU A 77 -0.61 0.67 31.63
CA GLU A 77 0.19 0.21 32.77
C GLU A 77 0.31 1.24 33.89
N SER A 78 0.57 2.50 33.54
CA SER A 78 0.89 3.55 34.52
C SER A 78 -0.28 4.50 34.82
N GLY A 79 -1.36 4.43 34.03
CA GLY A 79 -2.43 5.43 34.06
C GLY A 79 -1.98 6.80 33.57
N LEU A 80 -2.85 7.80 33.71
CA LEU A 80 -2.52 9.19 33.42
C LEU A 80 -1.57 9.74 34.48
N LYS A 81 -0.36 10.08 34.08
CA LYS A 81 0.60 10.78 34.95
C LYS A 81 0.13 12.20 35.16
N THR A 82 -0.10 12.56 36.42
CA THR A 82 -0.48 13.92 36.80
C THR A 82 0.57 14.54 37.72
N GLN A 83 0.83 15.82 37.52
CA GLN A 83 1.68 16.64 38.38
C GLN A 83 0.86 17.77 39.02
N SER A 84 1.46 18.48 39.98
CA SER A 84 0.88 19.69 40.59
C SER A 84 -0.53 19.48 41.17
N ALA A 85 -0.73 18.36 41.88
CA ALA A 85 -2.01 17.94 42.46
C ALA A 85 -3.14 17.76 41.43
N GLY A 86 -2.84 17.14 40.27
CA GLY A 86 -3.83 16.83 39.24
C GLY A 86 -4.08 17.94 38.23
N ARG A 87 -3.40 19.09 38.34
CA ARG A 87 -3.58 20.24 37.43
C ARG A 87 -2.80 20.15 36.13
N VAL A 88 -1.76 19.33 36.09
CA VAL A 88 -0.92 19.11 34.91
C VAL A 88 -1.00 17.64 34.56
N ILE A 89 -1.34 17.33 33.31
CA ILE A 89 -1.40 15.97 32.79
C ILE A 89 -0.24 15.81 31.80
N GLU A 90 0.63 14.83 32.03
CA GLU A 90 1.58 14.40 31.01
C GLU A 90 0.85 13.47 30.05
N PHE A 91 0.86 13.82 28.76
CA PHE A 91 0.08 13.13 27.76
C PHE A 91 0.95 12.76 26.56
N PRO A 92 0.80 11.55 25.99
CA PRO A 92 1.61 11.14 24.84
C PRO A 92 1.36 12.04 23.64
N HIS A 93 2.39 12.22 22.82
CA HIS A 93 2.31 12.99 21.60
C HIS A 93 3.27 12.40 20.57
N ILE A 94 2.74 12.07 19.40
CA ILE A 94 3.55 11.56 18.28
C ILE A 94 4.24 12.74 17.61
N LEU A 95 5.57 12.76 17.62
CA LEU A 95 6.35 13.86 17.08
C LEU A 95 6.24 13.91 15.55
N ASN A 96 6.06 15.12 15.02
CA ASN A 96 5.97 15.40 13.58
C ASN A 96 4.94 14.54 12.82
N LEU A 97 3.85 14.14 13.49
CA LEU A 97 2.83 13.24 12.93
C LEU A 97 2.32 13.73 11.57
N GLU A 98 1.93 15.00 11.46
CA GLU A 98 1.41 15.59 10.22
C GLU A 98 2.41 15.50 9.06
N VAL A 99 3.68 15.86 9.31
CA VAL A 99 4.74 15.84 8.30
C VAL A 99 5.01 14.42 7.82
N ARG A 100 5.05 13.45 8.75
CA ARG A 100 5.25 12.04 8.43
C ARG A 100 4.08 11.47 7.63
N LEU A 101 2.85 11.81 7.99
CA LEU A 101 1.65 11.39 7.25
C LEU A 101 1.54 12.04 5.87
N ALA A 102 1.95 13.31 5.73
CA ALA A 102 2.04 13.96 4.43
C ALA A 102 3.04 13.23 3.51
N SER A 103 4.21 12.86 4.03
CA SER A 103 5.21 12.06 3.31
C SER A 103 4.69 10.67 2.95
N TYR A 104 3.99 10.00 3.87
CA TYR A 104 3.34 8.72 3.63
C TYR A 104 2.32 8.82 2.49
N LEU A 105 1.38 9.77 2.56
CA LEU A 105 0.33 9.96 1.55
C LEU A 105 0.90 10.34 0.19
N TYR A 106 1.98 11.14 0.16
CA TYR A 106 2.70 11.45 -1.07
C TYR A 106 3.26 10.20 -1.75
N ASN A 107 3.93 9.33 -0.98
CA ASN A 107 4.48 8.08 -1.50
C ASN A 107 3.37 7.12 -1.92
N ALA A 108 2.30 6.99 -1.13
CA ALA A 108 1.14 6.16 -1.44
C ALA A 108 0.46 6.55 -2.76
N LYS A 109 0.13 7.84 -2.96
CA LYS A 109 -0.43 8.34 -4.23
C LYS A 109 0.55 8.12 -5.40
N SER A 110 1.84 8.27 -5.15
CA SER A 110 2.85 8.04 -6.18
C SER A 110 2.91 6.57 -6.60
N CYS A 111 2.85 5.61 -5.66
CA CYS A 111 2.73 4.19 -5.97
C CYS A 111 1.49 3.91 -6.82
N LEU A 112 0.35 4.49 -6.47
CA LEU A 112 -0.90 4.34 -7.23
C LEU A 112 -0.77 4.85 -8.68
N ARG A 113 -0.13 6.01 -8.87
CA ARG A 113 0.19 6.53 -10.21
C ARG A 113 1.12 5.57 -10.96
N ASP A 114 2.19 5.13 -10.30
CA ASP A 114 3.24 4.33 -10.92
C ASP A 114 2.73 2.91 -11.26
N ALA A 115 1.77 2.37 -10.51
CA ALA A 115 1.09 1.12 -10.84
C ALA A 115 0.33 1.20 -12.18
N LEU A 116 -0.30 2.34 -12.49
CA LEU A 116 -0.96 2.52 -13.80
C LEU A 116 0.02 2.55 -14.98
N LYS A 117 1.31 2.83 -14.76
CA LYS A 117 2.34 2.75 -15.82
C LYS A 117 2.50 1.32 -16.35
N ILE A 118 2.12 0.31 -15.58
CA ILE A 118 2.11 -1.08 -16.02
C ILE A 118 1.14 -1.23 -17.20
N TYR A 119 -0.07 -0.68 -17.10
CA TYR A 119 -0.99 -0.65 -18.24
C TYR A 119 -0.51 0.22 -19.40
N ASN A 120 0.23 1.31 -19.12
CA ASN A 120 0.87 2.08 -20.20
C ASN A 120 1.81 1.18 -21.00
N LYS A 121 2.59 0.33 -20.31
CA LYS A 121 3.56 -0.55 -20.96
C LYS A 121 2.92 -1.71 -21.71
N PHE A 122 1.91 -2.37 -21.13
CA PHE A 122 1.22 -3.50 -21.77
C PHE A 122 0.29 -3.10 -22.92
N PHE A 123 -0.37 -1.94 -22.83
CA PHE A 123 -1.48 -1.59 -23.73
C PHE A 123 -1.29 -0.24 -24.44
N GLY A 124 -0.13 0.42 -24.30
CA GLY A 124 0.13 1.72 -24.94
C GLY A 124 -0.72 2.87 -24.41
N SER A 125 -1.36 2.69 -23.25
CA SER A 125 -2.09 3.78 -22.56
C SER A 125 -1.13 4.85 -22.02
N THR A 126 -1.67 5.99 -21.59
CA THR A 126 -0.88 7.20 -21.26
C THR A 126 -1.27 7.80 -19.92
N PHE A 127 -1.45 6.97 -18.90
CA PHE A 127 -1.73 7.43 -17.54
C PHE A 127 -0.51 8.13 -16.93
N THR A 128 -0.67 9.38 -16.53
CA THR A 128 0.39 10.19 -15.89
C THR A 128 0.08 10.52 -14.43
N GLU A 129 -1.15 10.27 -13.98
CA GLU A 129 -1.66 10.61 -12.65
C GLU A 129 -2.39 9.42 -12.03
N ALA A 130 -2.58 9.44 -10.71
CA ALA A 130 -3.35 8.42 -9.98
C ALA A 130 -4.89 8.58 -10.20
N ARG A 131 -5.31 8.65 -11.46
CA ARG A 131 -6.71 8.83 -11.90
C ARG A 131 -7.31 7.49 -12.30
N PHE A 132 -7.67 6.69 -11.30
CA PHE A 132 -8.28 5.38 -11.51
C PHE A 132 -9.66 5.47 -12.15
N ASP A 133 -10.36 6.59 -11.99
CA ASP A 133 -11.56 6.92 -12.77
C ASP A 133 -11.30 6.93 -14.29
N ASN A 134 -10.16 7.51 -14.71
CA ASN A 134 -9.74 7.48 -16.10
C ASN A 134 -9.31 6.07 -16.53
N ALA A 135 -8.60 5.33 -15.67
CA ALA A 135 -8.21 3.95 -15.95
C ALA A 135 -9.43 3.02 -16.11
N ILE A 136 -10.47 3.17 -15.28
CA ILE A 136 -11.74 2.44 -15.41
C ILE A 136 -12.44 2.81 -16.72
N CYS A 137 -12.54 4.11 -17.04
CA CYS A 137 -13.14 4.57 -18.29
C CYS A 137 -12.41 4.02 -19.52
N TRP A 138 -11.08 3.97 -19.47
CA TRP A 138 -10.25 3.37 -20.51
C TRP A 138 -10.49 1.86 -20.61
N ALA A 139 -10.39 1.12 -19.51
CA ALA A 139 -10.58 -0.33 -19.48
C ALA A 139 -11.97 -0.75 -19.99
N LYS A 140 -13.01 0.05 -19.68
CA LYS A 140 -14.37 -0.17 -20.22
C LYS A 140 -14.42 -0.05 -21.73
N LYS A 141 -13.69 0.89 -22.31
CA LYS A 141 -13.63 1.08 -23.77
C LYS A 141 -12.80 -0.01 -24.45
N GLU A 142 -11.69 -0.40 -23.83
CA GLU A 142 -10.74 -1.35 -24.39
C GLU A 142 -11.24 -2.80 -24.30
N PHE A 143 -11.78 -3.19 -23.15
CA PHE A 143 -12.12 -4.59 -22.85
C PHE A 143 -13.62 -4.85 -22.64
N GLY A 144 -14.43 -3.80 -22.52
CA GLY A 144 -15.86 -3.89 -22.25
C GLY A 144 -16.22 -3.84 -20.76
N GLU A 145 -17.47 -3.49 -20.46
CA GLU A 145 -17.92 -3.19 -19.09
C GLU A 145 -17.89 -4.38 -18.12
N ASN A 146 -18.03 -5.60 -18.64
CA ASN A 146 -18.07 -6.81 -17.82
C ASN A 146 -16.68 -7.44 -17.59
N ASP A 147 -15.62 -6.84 -18.15
CA ASP A 147 -14.28 -7.35 -18.04
C ASP A 147 -13.80 -7.38 -16.57
N PRO A 148 -13.09 -8.44 -16.13
CA PRO A 148 -12.53 -8.51 -14.79
C PRO A 148 -11.68 -7.28 -14.40
N ILE A 149 -10.92 -6.70 -15.34
CA ILE A 149 -10.11 -5.50 -15.10
C ILE A 149 -10.99 -4.33 -14.64
N VAL A 150 -12.10 -4.09 -15.34
CA VAL A 150 -13.04 -3.02 -15.00
C VAL A 150 -13.63 -3.23 -13.61
N LYS A 151 -13.99 -4.48 -13.29
CA LYS A 151 -14.64 -4.82 -12.02
C LYS A 151 -13.73 -4.58 -10.82
N PHE A 152 -12.49 -5.08 -10.85
CA PHE A 152 -11.59 -4.93 -9.71
C PHE A 152 -11.10 -3.48 -9.57
N LEU A 153 -10.74 -2.80 -10.67
CA LEU A 153 -10.34 -1.40 -10.61
C LEU A 153 -11.45 -0.53 -10.03
N LYS A 154 -12.71 -0.77 -10.42
CA LYS A 154 -13.86 -0.04 -9.87
C LYS A 154 -14.05 -0.35 -8.38
N LYS A 155 -13.99 -1.62 -7.99
CA LYS A 155 -14.12 -2.04 -6.58
C LYS A 155 -13.10 -1.32 -5.70
N ASP A 156 -11.82 -1.36 -6.07
CA ASP A 156 -10.76 -0.74 -5.26
C ASP A 156 -10.79 0.79 -5.33
N HIS A 157 -11.18 1.34 -6.48
CA HIS A 157 -11.40 2.77 -6.63
C HIS A 157 -12.42 3.30 -5.62
N ASP A 158 -13.59 2.68 -5.60
CA ASP A 158 -14.71 3.06 -4.74
C ASP A 158 -14.43 2.76 -3.26
N LEU A 159 -13.67 1.69 -2.97
CA LEU A 159 -13.40 1.23 -1.61
C LEU A 159 -12.35 2.07 -0.88
N TRP A 160 -11.20 2.36 -1.50
CA TRP A 160 -10.07 2.94 -0.77
C TRP A 160 -9.15 3.85 -1.58
N ILE A 161 -8.93 3.59 -2.89
CA ILE A 161 -7.98 4.38 -3.70
C ILE A 161 -8.39 5.85 -3.71
N HIS A 162 -9.68 6.13 -3.92
CA HIS A 162 -10.19 7.50 -3.93
C HIS A 162 -9.96 8.23 -2.61
N LYS A 163 -10.09 7.54 -1.47
CA LYS A 163 -9.80 8.07 -0.13
C LYS A 163 -8.34 8.49 -0.03
N VAL A 164 -7.40 7.59 -0.36
CA VAL A 164 -5.95 7.88 -0.31
C VAL A 164 -5.58 9.08 -1.21
N VAL A 165 -6.11 9.12 -2.44
CA VAL A 165 -5.83 10.22 -3.38
C VAL A 165 -6.37 11.55 -2.85
N LYS A 166 -7.60 11.58 -2.33
CA LYS A 166 -8.20 12.78 -1.74
C LYS A 166 -7.43 13.26 -0.51
N MET A 167 -7.07 12.36 0.39
CA MET A 167 -6.30 12.70 1.59
C MET A 167 -4.95 13.31 1.23
N ARG A 168 -4.21 12.72 0.28
CA ARG A 168 -2.96 13.30 -0.22
C ARG A 168 -3.21 14.70 -0.79
N ASN A 169 -4.20 14.86 -1.65
CA ASN A 169 -4.48 16.15 -2.28
C ASN A 169 -4.86 17.22 -1.25
N ALA A 170 -5.64 16.88 -0.23
CA ALA A 170 -5.99 17.79 0.87
C ALA A 170 -4.80 18.13 1.77
N ALA A 171 -3.85 17.21 1.96
CA ALA A 171 -2.60 17.46 2.68
C ALA A 171 -1.65 18.40 1.90
N GLU A 172 -1.58 18.29 0.58
CA GLU A 172 -0.75 19.16 -0.27
C GLU A 172 -1.39 20.53 -0.53
N HIS A 173 -2.72 20.57 -0.66
CA HIS A 173 -3.48 21.77 -0.96
C HIS A 173 -4.69 21.90 -0.02
N PRO A 174 -4.48 22.26 1.26
CA PRO A 174 -5.57 22.45 2.22
C PRO A 174 -6.60 23.47 1.72
N GLY A 175 -7.88 23.10 1.74
CA GLY A 175 -8.99 23.94 1.28
C GLY A 175 -9.18 23.96 -0.24
N GLY A 176 -8.41 23.17 -0.98
CA GLY A 176 -8.59 22.96 -2.41
C GLY A 176 -9.78 22.04 -2.74
N HIS A 177 -9.77 21.45 -3.94
CA HIS A 177 -10.86 20.60 -4.43
C HIS A 177 -11.15 19.37 -3.56
N SER A 178 -10.13 18.84 -2.86
CA SER A 178 -10.29 17.71 -1.94
C SER A 178 -10.63 18.13 -0.50
N GLY A 179 -10.70 19.45 -0.23
CA GLY A 179 -11.06 20.01 1.06
C GLY A 179 -9.91 19.96 2.07
N HIS A 180 -10.21 19.62 3.32
CA HIS A 180 -9.25 19.60 4.43
C HIS A 180 -9.06 18.20 4.99
N LEU A 181 -7.81 17.78 5.14
CA LEU A 181 -7.46 16.60 5.93
C LEU A 181 -7.18 17.06 7.35
N HIS A 182 -7.97 16.58 8.30
CA HIS A 182 -7.76 16.80 9.71
C HIS A 182 -6.94 15.64 10.27
N ILE A 183 -5.83 15.97 10.93
CA ILE A 183 -4.99 15.01 11.64
C ILE A 183 -5.01 15.42 13.10
N LYS A 184 -5.44 14.51 13.95
CA LYS A 184 -5.45 14.68 15.39
C LYS A 184 -4.46 13.72 16.00
N ASN A 185 -3.61 14.25 16.87
CA ASN A 185 -2.75 13.42 17.70
C ASN A 185 -3.59 12.82 18.84
N PHE A 186 -2.94 12.22 19.83
CA PHE A 186 -3.62 11.80 21.05
C PHE A 186 -4.40 12.98 21.66
N GLU A 187 -5.67 12.76 21.99
CA GLU A 187 -6.53 13.71 22.71
C GLU A 187 -7.05 13.06 24.00
N VAL A 188 -7.24 13.86 25.06
CA VAL A 188 -7.88 13.42 26.32
C VAL A 188 -9.17 14.19 26.52
N ASP A 189 -10.28 13.47 26.65
CA ASP A 189 -11.53 14.03 27.14
C ASP A 189 -11.53 13.94 28.68
N THR A 190 -11.33 15.09 29.31
CA THR A 190 -11.35 15.23 30.78
C THR A 190 -12.76 15.46 31.33
N THR A 191 -13.77 15.58 30.47
CA THR A 191 -15.17 15.77 30.88
C THR A 191 -15.86 14.43 31.22
N SER A 192 -15.35 13.32 30.69
CA SER A 192 -15.82 11.97 31.04
C SER A 192 -15.18 11.47 32.35
N THR A 193 -15.89 10.61 33.08
CA THR A 193 -15.36 9.92 34.27
C THR A 193 -15.54 8.41 34.10
N PRO A 194 -14.45 7.64 33.92
CA PRO A 194 -13.04 8.08 33.83
C PRO A 194 -12.74 8.92 32.56
N PRO A 195 -11.65 9.70 32.55
CA PRO A 195 -11.21 10.42 31.35
C PRO A 195 -11.04 9.47 30.17
N LEU A 196 -11.56 9.85 29.01
CA LEU A 196 -11.47 9.05 27.79
C LEU A 196 -10.24 9.48 27.00
N ILE A 197 -9.44 8.50 26.58
CA ILE A 197 -8.25 8.72 25.78
C ILE A 197 -8.56 8.34 24.34
N HIS A 198 -8.34 9.28 23.44
CA HIS A 198 -8.47 9.06 22.00
C HIS A 198 -7.08 8.86 21.40
N GLU A 199 -6.90 7.74 20.69
CA GLU A 199 -5.70 7.52 19.88
C GLU A 199 -5.65 8.49 18.69
N PRO A 200 -4.51 8.65 17.98
CA PRO A 200 -4.44 9.53 16.82
C PRO A 200 -5.44 9.16 15.71
N LEU A 201 -6.16 10.17 15.23
CA LEU A 201 -7.24 10.04 14.26
C LEU A 201 -6.97 10.92 13.04
N TRP A 202 -7.50 10.52 11.89
CA TRP A 202 -7.61 11.41 10.74
C TRP A 202 -9.00 11.34 10.11
N TYR A 203 -9.37 12.40 9.39
CA TYR A 203 -10.61 12.42 8.60
C TYR A 203 -10.56 13.52 7.55
N LEU A 204 -11.31 13.32 6.48
CA LEU A 204 -11.44 14.28 5.40
C LEU A 204 -12.74 15.09 5.59
N ASN A 205 -12.64 16.42 5.62
CA ASN A 205 -13.81 17.31 5.77
C ASN A 205 -14.67 16.92 7.00
N ASP A 206 -15.93 16.57 6.78
CA ASP A 206 -16.91 16.17 7.80
C ASP A 206 -17.09 14.64 7.88
N GLU A 207 -16.17 13.86 7.30
CA GLU A 207 -16.19 12.39 7.41
C GLU A 207 -15.95 11.93 8.85
N GLN A 208 -16.39 10.70 9.16
CA GLN A 208 -16.15 10.10 10.48
C GLN A 208 -14.65 9.89 10.71
N PRO A 209 -14.11 10.33 11.87
CA PRO A 209 -12.73 10.06 12.26
C PRO A 209 -12.39 8.57 12.26
N THR A 210 -11.28 8.20 11.61
CA THR A 210 -10.74 6.85 11.67
C THR A 210 -9.38 6.81 12.36
N PRO A 211 -9.09 5.76 13.16
CA PRO A 211 -7.76 5.51 13.69
C PRO A 211 -6.69 5.45 12.62
N ILE A 212 -5.66 6.29 12.78
CA ILE A 212 -4.51 6.32 11.87
C ILE A 212 -3.81 4.95 11.89
N ARG A 213 -3.66 4.36 13.09
CA ARG A 213 -3.02 3.06 13.29
C ARG A 213 -3.62 1.95 12.42
N GLY A 214 -4.95 1.92 12.29
CA GLY A 214 -5.64 0.90 11.52
C GLY A 214 -5.46 1.08 10.00
N ASP A 215 -5.52 2.32 9.52
CA ASP A 215 -5.51 2.58 8.07
C ASP A 215 -4.10 2.45 7.45
N LEU A 216 -3.03 2.78 8.18
CA LEU A 216 -1.68 2.87 7.59
C LEU A 216 -1.17 1.55 6.99
N HIS A 217 -1.23 0.44 7.73
CA HIS A 217 -0.80 -0.86 7.19
C HIS A 217 -1.79 -1.43 6.17
N VAL A 218 -3.09 -1.15 6.35
CA VAL A 218 -4.12 -1.57 5.38
C VAL A 218 -3.85 -0.95 4.01
N PHE A 219 -3.55 0.35 3.95
CA PHE A 219 -3.23 1.00 2.68
C PHE A 219 -1.91 0.50 2.06
N VAL A 220 -0.89 0.18 2.86
CA VAL A 220 0.34 -0.45 2.34
C VAL A 220 0.03 -1.79 1.67
N ASN A 221 -0.73 -2.65 2.36
CA ASN A 221 -1.11 -3.96 1.85
C ASN A 221 -2.01 -3.86 0.62
N ASN A 222 -3.00 -2.96 0.64
CA ASN A 222 -3.89 -2.75 -0.50
C ASN A 222 -3.13 -2.24 -1.74
N ILE A 223 -2.14 -1.35 -1.58
CA ILE A 223 -1.31 -0.89 -2.70
C ILE A 223 -0.45 -2.03 -3.25
N LEU A 224 0.11 -2.87 -2.36
CA LEU A 224 0.90 -4.04 -2.76
C LEU A 224 0.04 -5.01 -3.59
N GLU A 225 -1.13 -5.38 -3.08
CA GLU A 225 -2.07 -6.29 -3.74
C GLU A 225 -2.59 -5.72 -5.06
N LEU A 226 -3.01 -4.45 -5.07
CA LEU A 226 -3.45 -3.77 -6.29
C LEU A 226 -2.35 -3.79 -7.36
N THR A 227 -1.10 -3.55 -6.98
CA THR A 227 0.02 -3.58 -7.92
C THR A 227 0.18 -4.98 -8.52
N GLU A 228 0.08 -6.03 -7.71
CA GLU A 228 0.12 -7.39 -8.20
C GLU A 228 -1.04 -7.70 -9.15
N ASP A 229 -2.26 -7.35 -8.76
CA ASP A 229 -3.47 -7.60 -9.53
C ASP A 229 -3.44 -6.85 -10.87
N ILE A 230 -2.84 -5.65 -10.93
CA ILE A 230 -2.60 -4.92 -12.18
C ILE A 230 -1.63 -5.68 -13.09
N VAL A 231 -0.51 -6.21 -12.58
CA VAL A 231 0.43 -7.01 -13.39
C VAL A 231 -0.25 -8.28 -13.88
N LEU A 232 -0.88 -9.03 -12.98
CA LEU A 232 -1.52 -10.30 -13.31
C LEU A 232 -2.67 -10.13 -14.29
N SER A 233 -3.48 -9.08 -14.11
CA SER A 233 -4.56 -8.78 -15.05
C SER A 233 -4.04 -8.35 -16.42
N ALA A 234 -2.93 -7.60 -16.49
CA ALA A 234 -2.29 -7.27 -17.76
C ALA A 234 -1.73 -8.51 -18.47
N LEU A 235 -1.07 -9.40 -17.71
CA LEU A 235 -0.56 -10.68 -18.19
C LEU A 235 -1.67 -11.63 -18.65
N SER A 236 -2.86 -11.59 -18.02
CA SER A 236 -4.02 -12.39 -18.42
C SER A 236 -4.51 -12.08 -19.84
N LYS A 237 -4.13 -10.91 -20.38
CA LYS A 237 -4.44 -10.49 -21.76
C LYS A 237 -3.35 -10.84 -22.76
N GLN A 238 -2.23 -11.40 -22.31
CA GLN A 238 -1.13 -11.82 -23.17
C GLN A 238 -1.27 -13.31 -23.53
N GLU A 239 -0.60 -13.72 -24.60
CA GLU A 239 -0.51 -15.15 -24.93
C GLU A 239 0.20 -15.91 -23.80
N LYS A 240 -0.49 -16.91 -23.28
CA LYS A 240 -0.02 -17.76 -22.19
C LYS A 240 0.75 -18.95 -22.75
N PRO A 241 1.87 -19.38 -22.14
CA PRO A 241 2.51 -20.65 -22.49
C PRO A 241 1.56 -21.84 -22.30
N GLU A 242 1.66 -22.85 -23.17
CA GLU A 242 0.73 -24.00 -23.21
C GLU A 242 0.74 -24.85 -21.91
N SER A 243 1.82 -24.82 -21.14
CA SER A 243 1.99 -25.65 -19.95
C SER A 243 2.30 -24.82 -18.70
N GLY A 244 1.30 -24.69 -17.82
CA GLY A 244 1.43 -24.08 -16.51
C GLY A 244 0.39 -22.99 -16.25
N SER A 245 0.26 -22.57 -15.00
CA SER A 245 -0.65 -21.51 -14.57
C SER A 245 -0.05 -20.74 -13.40
N ILE A 246 -0.56 -19.54 -13.17
CA ILE A 246 -0.22 -18.76 -11.97
C ILE A 246 -1.11 -19.28 -10.84
N LEU A 247 -0.48 -19.77 -9.79
CA LEU A 247 -1.11 -20.29 -8.58
C LEU A 247 -0.94 -19.29 -7.45
N GLU A 248 -2.02 -19.01 -6.72
CA GLU A 248 -1.95 -18.30 -5.45
C GLU A 248 -1.52 -19.25 -4.33
N ILE A 249 -0.56 -18.82 -3.53
CA ILE A 249 -0.08 -19.54 -2.34
C ILE A 249 -0.89 -19.03 -1.14
N PRO A 250 -1.64 -19.93 -0.46
CA PRO A 250 -2.35 -19.59 0.78
C PRO A 250 -1.41 -18.96 1.79
N GLU A 251 -1.88 -17.96 2.54
CA GLU A 251 -1.05 -17.19 3.47
C GLU A 251 -0.29 -18.06 4.47
N VAL A 252 -0.94 -19.08 5.01
CA VAL A 252 -0.35 -20.05 5.96
C VAL A 252 0.75 -20.93 5.36
N GLN A 253 0.89 -20.98 4.04
CA GLN A 253 1.90 -21.75 3.32
C GLN A 253 3.04 -20.88 2.77
N ARG A 254 2.96 -19.54 2.93
CA ARG A 254 4.01 -18.63 2.46
C ARG A 254 5.25 -18.76 3.35
N ARG A 255 6.42 -18.78 2.72
CA ARG A 255 7.71 -18.90 3.41
C ARG A 255 8.09 -17.56 4.05
N GLU A 256 8.53 -17.57 5.30
CA GLU A 256 8.90 -16.35 6.03
C GLU A 256 10.10 -15.63 5.40
N GLU A 257 11.06 -16.37 4.86
CA GLU A 257 12.27 -15.82 4.24
C GLU A 257 12.02 -15.19 2.85
N ALA A 258 10.89 -15.52 2.22
CA ALA A 258 10.47 -15.03 0.90
C ALA A 258 8.95 -15.21 0.72
N PRO A 259 8.12 -14.33 1.33
CA PRO A 259 6.67 -14.49 1.37
C PRO A 259 6.02 -14.03 0.06
N ILE A 260 6.33 -14.74 -1.04
CA ILE A 260 5.66 -14.58 -2.33
C ILE A 260 4.21 -15.05 -2.23
N ARG A 261 3.32 -14.38 -2.94
CA ARG A 261 1.89 -14.69 -3.02
C ARG A 261 1.55 -15.59 -4.21
N PHE A 262 2.28 -15.44 -5.31
CA PHE A 262 2.01 -16.17 -6.55
C PHE A 262 3.24 -16.93 -7.01
N ARG A 263 3.02 -18.13 -7.58
CA ARG A 263 4.06 -18.92 -8.25
C ARG A 263 3.54 -19.54 -9.54
N ILE A 264 4.46 -19.92 -10.42
CA ILE A 264 4.12 -20.75 -11.57
C ILE A 264 4.04 -22.22 -11.11
N GLY A 265 3.00 -22.92 -11.51
CA GLY A 265 2.82 -24.35 -11.26
C GLY A 265 2.04 -25.04 -12.36
N LEU A 266 2.00 -26.37 -12.32
CA LEU A 266 1.22 -27.19 -13.26
C LEU A 266 -0.27 -27.13 -12.92
N GLU A 267 -1.13 -27.22 -13.93
CA GLU A 267 -2.59 -27.13 -13.76
C GLU A 267 -3.16 -28.26 -12.88
N GLN A 268 -2.49 -29.41 -12.82
CA GLN A 268 -2.83 -30.54 -11.93
C GLN A 268 -2.62 -30.23 -10.43
N GLU A 269 -1.77 -29.26 -10.09
CA GLU A 269 -1.60 -28.79 -8.70
C GLU A 269 -2.78 -27.89 -8.24
N PHE A 270 -3.66 -27.46 -9.17
CA PHE A 270 -4.83 -26.62 -8.89
C PHE A 270 -6.00 -27.44 -8.30
N GLU A 271 -6.16 -28.69 -8.73
CA GLU A 271 -7.25 -29.58 -8.29
C GLU A 271 -7.00 -30.23 -6.93
N SER A 272 -5.75 -30.24 -6.47
CA SER A 272 -5.35 -30.87 -5.19
C SER A 272 -5.29 -29.88 -4.01
N ASN A 273 -5.45 -28.58 -4.28
CA ASN A 273 -5.40 -27.50 -3.28
C ASN A 273 -6.76 -26.78 -3.07
N ASN A 274 -7.83 -27.21 -3.75
CA ASN A 274 -9.22 -26.79 -3.52
C ASN A 274 -10.03 -27.96 -2.95
#